data_AF-A0A975VKR4-F1
#
_entry.id   AF-A0A975VKR4-F1
#
_cell.length_a   1.000
_cell.length_b   1.000
_cell.length_c   1.000
_cell.angle_alpha   90.00
_cell.angle_beta   90.00
_cell.angle_gamma   90.00
#
_symmetry.space_group_name_H-M   'P 1'
#
loop_
_entity.id
_entity.type
_entity.pdbx_description
1 polymer ?
#
loop_
_entity_poly.entity_id
_entity_poly.type
_entity_poly.pdbx_seq_one_letter_code
_entity_poly.pdbx_strand_id
1 'polypeptide(L)'
;MNKLLFALLVPVLLAGCATSSTTPSYDTRFGNAVREARLRMTLNPNAGRNPDPIAGMDGRAAHEAYGRYHDSFKAPPPVTNVINIGGAVGGGKN
;
A
#
# COMPACT_ATOMS: atom_id res chain seq x y z
N MET A 1 -4.35 -8.20 62.15
CA MET A 1 -4.45 -6.87 61.51
C MET A 1 -3.98 -6.90 60.05
N ASN A 2 -2.88 -7.57 59.70
CA ASN A 2 -2.38 -7.62 58.31
C ASN A 2 -3.32 -8.32 57.30
N LYS A 3 -4.12 -9.31 57.73
CA LYS A 3 -5.09 -10.00 56.85
C LYS A 3 -6.20 -9.07 56.34
N LEU A 4 -6.59 -8.06 57.14
CA LEU A 4 -7.59 -7.06 56.75
C LEU A 4 -7.01 -6.05 55.75
N LEU A 5 -5.72 -5.73 55.88
CA LEU A 5 -5.00 -4.88 54.93
C LEU A 5 -4.94 -5.52 53.53
N PHE A 6 -4.63 -6.82 53.46
CA PHE A 6 -4.64 -7.55 52.19
C PHE A 6 -6.04 -7.70 51.59
N ALA A 7 -7.08 -7.87 52.41
CA ALA A 7 -8.47 -7.97 51.95
C ALA A 7 -8.98 -6.67 51.30
N LEU A 8 -8.47 -5.52 51.73
CA LEU A 8 -8.82 -4.21 51.16
C LEU A 8 -7.97 -3.85 49.92
N LEU A 9 -6.72 -4.30 49.87
CA LEU A 9 -5.78 -3.94 48.80
C LEU A 9 -6.09 -4.64 47.46
N VAL A 10 -6.51 -5.90 47.51
CA VAL A 10 -6.83 -6.73 46.33
C VAL A 10 -7.97 -6.14 45.46
N PRO A 11 -9.13 -5.72 46.01
CA PRO A 11 -10.21 -5.17 45.19
C PRO A 11 -9.86 -3.80 44.58
N VAL A 12 -9.01 -3.00 45.23
CA VAL A 12 -8.54 -1.71 44.69
C VAL A 12 -7.63 -1.91 43.47
N LEU A 13 -6.74 -2.92 43.52
CA LEU A 13 -5.91 -3.30 42.38
C LEU A 13 -6.74 -3.87 41.22
N LEU A 14 -7.83 -4.59 41.50
CA LEU A 14 -8.75 -5.12 40.47
C LEU A 14 -9.66 -4.06 39.85
N ALA A 15 -10.00 -2.99 40.58
CA ALA A 15 -10.85 -1.91 40.08
C ALA A 15 -10.20 -1.11 38.93
N GLY A 16 -8.88 -1.07 38.85
CA GLY A 16 -8.14 -0.50 37.70
C GLY A 16 -8.34 -1.30 36.41
N CYS A 17 -8.51 -2.62 36.51
CA CYS A 17 -8.81 -3.47 35.36
C CYS A 17 -10.25 -3.30 34.85
N ALA A 18 -11.21 -3.08 35.76
CA ALA A 18 -12.62 -2.91 35.38
C ALA A 18 -12.95 -1.51 34.84
N THR A 19 -12.27 -0.46 35.32
CA THR A 19 -12.38 0.90 34.75
C THR A 19 -11.74 1.02 33.36
N SER A 20 -10.90 0.05 32.97
CA SER A 20 -10.40 -0.09 31.60
C SER A 20 -11.44 -0.67 30.63
N SER A 21 -12.58 -1.17 31.14
CA SER A 21 -13.66 -1.79 30.34
C SER A 21 -14.65 -0.76 29.77
N THR A 22 -14.76 0.43 30.38
CA THR A 22 -15.32 1.57 29.66
C THR A 22 -14.19 2.10 28.81
N THR A 23 -14.23 1.82 27.52
CA THR A 23 -13.26 2.31 26.53
C THR A 23 -13.87 3.45 25.69
N PRO A 24 -14.26 4.62 26.27
CA PRO A 24 -14.84 5.73 25.50
C PRO A 24 -14.03 6.11 24.26
N SER A 25 -12.71 6.03 24.38
CA SER A 25 -11.79 6.39 23.30
C SER A 25 -11.57 5.30 22.25
N TYR A 26 -11.91 4.04 22.56
CA TYR A 26 -11.77 2.93 21.61
C TYR A 26 -13.00 2.82 20.72
N ASP A 27 -14.20 2.84 21.31
CA ASP A 27 -15.47 2.75 20.57
C ASP A 27 -15.63 3.91 19.58
N THR A 28 -15.19 5.11 19.96
CA THR A 28 -15.20 6.30 19.09
C THR A 28 -14.22 6.21 17.91
N ARG A 29 -13.14 5.42 18.04
CA ARG A 29 -12.09 5.29 17.02
C ARG A 29 -12.14 3.96 16.27
N PHE A 30 -13.08 3.09 16.61
CA PHE A 30 -13.23 1.79 16.00
C PHE A 30 -13.44 1.93 14.49
N GLY A 31 -12.62 1.22 13.71
CA GLY A 31 -12.69 1.26 12.24
C GLY A 31 -12.05 2.48 11.56
N ASN A 32 -11.51 3.45 12.31
CA ASN A 32 -10.82 4.61 11.71
C ASN A 32 -9.64 4.19 10.84
N ALA A 33 -8.82 3.23 11.30
CA ALA A 33 -7.68 2.74 10.53
C ALA A 33 -8.09 2.15 9.17
N VAL A 34 -9.19 1.40 9.12
CA VAL A 34 -9.70 0.80 7.87
C VAL A 34 -10.30 1.88 6.96
N ARG A 35 -11.05 2.84 7.52
CA ARG A 35 -11.58 3.98 6.75
C ARG A 35 -10.45 4.82 6.15
N GLU A 36 -9.39 5.06 6.92
CA GLU A 36 -8.21 5.80 6.48
C GLU A 36 -7.43 5.04 5.40
N ALA A 37 -7.20 3.75 5.58
CA ALA A 37 -6.58 2.89 4.56
C ALA A 37 -7.40 2.88 3.27
N ARG A 38 -8.73 2.75 3.38
CA ARG A 38 -9.64 2.79 2.24
C ARG A 38 -9.55 4.13 1.50
N LEU A 39 -9.52 5.25 2.22
CA LEU A 39 -9.38 6.57 1.61
C LEU A 39 -8.06 6.71 0.85
N ARG A 40 -6.95 6.19 1.39
CA ARG A 40 -5.65 6.16 0.70
C ARG A 40 -5.64 5.27 -0.55
N MET A 41 -6.39 4.17 -0.54
CA MET A 41 -6.48 3.24 -1.67
C MET A 41 -7.54 3.65 -2.71
N THR A 42 -8.37 4.64 -2.41
CA THR A 42 -9.42 5.11 -3.32
C THR A 42 -8.86 6.20 -4.22
N LEU A 43 -8.62 5.88 -5.50
CA LEU A 43 -8.08 6.82 -6.48
C LEU A 43 -9.02 8.00 -6.76
N ASN A 44 -10.33 7.75 -6.87
CA ASN A 44 -11.34 8.79 -7.07
C ASN A 44 -12.63 8.47 -6.30
N PRO A 45 -12.91 9.16 -5.16
CA PRO A 45 -14.11 8.93 -4.38
C PRO A 45 -15.41 9.39 -5.06
N ASN A 46 -15.32 10.23 -6.10
CA ASN A 46 -16.47 10.74 -6.85
C ASN A 46 -16.66 10.02 -8.20
N ALA A 47 -15.97 8.90 -8.46
CA ALA A 47 -16.01 8.22 -9.76
C ALA A 47 -17.44 7.89 -10.25
N GLY A 48 -18.34 7.48 -9.35
CA GLY A 48 -19.74 7.17 -9.71
C GLY A 48 -20.62 8.38 -10.01
N ARG A 49 -20.14 9.61 -9.76
CA ARG A 49 -20.85 10.85 -10.11
C ARG A 49 -20.46 11.39 -11.48
N ASN A 50 -19.41 10.84 -12.10
CA ASN A 50 -19.01 11.21 -13.44
C ASN A 50 -19.72 10.30 -14.46
N PRO A 51 -20.60 10.85 -15.33
CA PRO A 51 -21.22 10.07 -16.40
C PRO A 51 -20.27 9.83 -17.59
N ASP A 52 -19.10 10.47 -17.62
CA ASP A 52 -18.14 10.28 -18.72
C ASP A 52 -17.70 8.80 -18.77
N PRO A 53 -17.74 8.17 -19.96
CA PRO A 53 -17.19 6.84 -20.11
C PRO A 53 -15.69 6.89 -19.79
N ILE A 54 -15.22 5.98 -18.94
CA ILE A 54 -13.79 5.85 -18.66
C ILE A 54 -13.10 5.59 -20.01
N ALA A 55 -12.21 6.48 -20.42
CA ALA A 55 -11.37 6.29 -21.60
C ALA A 55 -10.37 5.15 -21.32
N GLY A 56 -10.84 3.91 -21.45
CA GLY A 56 -10.04 2.72 -21.35
C GLY A 56 -9.17 2.51 -22.59
N MET A 57 -8.37 1.45 -22.57
CA MET A 57 -7.66 0.99 -23.75
C MET A 57 -8.64 0.35 -24.76
N ASP A 58 -8.42 0.56 -26.06
CA ASP A 58 -9.14 -0.17 -27.11
C ASP A 58 -8.88 -1.68 -27.01
N GLY A 59 -9.85 -2.50 -27.41
CA GLY A 59 -9.76 -3.95 -27.32
C GLY A 59 -8.60 -4.54 -28.12
N ARG A 60 -8.27 -3.98 -29.29
CA ARG A 60 -7.11 -4.43 -30.08
C ARG A 60 -5.81 -4.02 -29.42
N ALA A 61 -5.73 -2.80 -28.92
CA ALA A 61 -4.59 -2.32 -28.15
C ALA A 61 -4.34 -3.18 -26.89
N ALA A 62 -5.41 -3.61 -26.21
CA ALA A 62 -5.34 -4.53 -25.08
C ALA A 62 -4.77 -5.90 -25.49
N HIS A 63 -5.28 -6.50 -26.56
CA HIS A 63 -4.82 -7.79 -27.04
C HIS A 63 -3.32 -7.78 -27.36
N GLU A 64 -2.87 -6.77 -28.11
CA GLU A 64 -1.47 -6.61 -28.48
C GLU A 64 -0.56 -6.34 -27.27
N ALA A 65 -1.02 -5.55 -26.29
CA ALA A 65 -0.29 -5.31 -25.06
C ALA A 65 -0.08 -6.61 -24.26
N TYR A 66 -1.12 -7.44 -24.13
CA TYR A 66 -1.02 -8.75 -23.49
C TYR A 66 -0.08 -9.69 -24.25
N GLY A 67 -0.14 -9.70 -25.58
CA GLY A 67 0.75 -10.49 -26.43
C GLY A 67 2.22 -10.14 -26.17
N ARG A 68 2.57 -8.86 -26.26
CA ARG A 68 3.94 -8.37 -25.98
C ARG A 68 4.40 -8.66 -24.56
N TYR A 69 3.52 -8.51 -23.57
CA TYR A 69 3.83 -8.87 -22.19
C TYR A 69 4.21 -10.34 -22.09
N HIS A 70 3.39 -11.23 -22.62
CA HIS A 70 3.67 -12.67 -22.61
C HIS A 70 4.95 -13.04 -23.38
N ASP A 71 5.15 -12.44 -24.55
CA ASP A 71 6.35 -12.68 -25.37
C ASP A 71 7.65 -12.20 -24.69
N SER A 72 7.58 -11.17 -23.84
CA SER A 72 8.74 -10.70 -23.07
C SER A 72 9.31 -11.73 -22.09
N PHE A 73 8.52 -12.74 -21.72
CA PHE A 73 8.96 -13.83 -20.83
C PHE A 73 9.39 -15.10 -21.58
N LYS A 74 9.17 -15.18 -22.90
CA LYS A 74 9.48 -16.39 -23.69
C LYS A 74 10.94 -16.48 -24.11
N ALA A 75 11.62 -15.34 -24.26
CA ALA A 75 13.01 -15.29 -24.72
C ALA A 75 13.81 -14.28 -23.89
N PRO A 76 15.08 -14.57 -23.55
CA PRO A 76 15.99 -13.57 -23.02
C PRO A 76 16.00 -12.36 -23.97
N PRO A 77 15.84 -11.12 -23.47
CA PRO A 77 15.91 -9.95 -24.33
C PRO A 77 17.22 -9.99 -25.11
N PRO A 78 17.20 -9.79 -26.44
CA PRO A 78 18.41 -9.80 -27.23
C PRO A 78 19.39 -8.80 -26.63
N VAL A 79 20.65 -9.22 -26.46
CA VAL A 79 21.73 -8.33 -26.01
C VAL A 79 21.78 -7.13 -26.94
N THR A 80 21.28 -5.99 -26.45
CA THR A 80 21.39 -4.73 -27.17
C THR A 80 22.85 -4.32 -27.06
N ASN A 81 23.61 -4.51 -28.14
CA ASN A 81 24.96 -4.00 -28.23
C ASN A 81 24.87 -2.47 -28.25
N VAL A 82 25.00 -1.86 -27.07
CA VAL A 82 25.21 -0.41 -26.94
C VAL A 82 26.50 -0.05 -27.66
N ILE A 83 26.37 0.65 -28.78
CA ILE A 83 27.52 1.27 -29.45
C ILE A 83 27.90 2.47 -28.58
N ASN A 84 28.93 2.32 -27.76
CA ASN A 84 29.57 3.45 -27.08
C ASN A 84 30.29 4.32 -28.12
N ILE A 85 29.55 5.19 -28.82
CA ILE A 85 30.14 6.29 -29.59
C ILE A 85 30.61 7.35 -28.59
N GLY A 86 31.76 7.11 -27.96
CA GLY A 86 32.27 7.99 -26.91
C GLY A 86 33.68 7.69 -26.40
N GLY A 87 34.50 6.94 -27.14
CA GLY A 87 35.79 6.47 -26.64
C GLY A 87 36.90 6.27 -27.66
N ALA A 88 36.95 7.05 -28.74
CA ALA A 88 38.15 7.29 -29.56
C ALA A 88 37.88 8.37 -30.62
N VAL A 89 37.52 9.58 -30.19
CA VAL A 89 37.84 10.80 -30.95
C VAL A 89 38.97 11.46 -30.18
N GLY A 90 40.20 11.24 -30.63
CA GLY A 90 41.36 11.87 -29.99
C GLY A 90 42.67 11.18 -30.28
N GLY A 91 43.32 11.61 -31.36
CA GLY A 91 44.78 11.55 -31.44
C GLY A 91 45.34 10.67 -32.55
N GLY A 92 45.22 11.14 -33.79
CA GLY A 92 46.29 10.88 -34.74
C GLY A 92 47.59 11.48 -34.21
N LYS A 93 48.67 10.70 -34.29
CA LYS A 93 50.04 11.22 -34.41
C LYS A 93 50.89 10.14 -35.05
N ASN A 94 51.47 10.55 -36.16
CA ASN A 94 52.56 9.97 -36.94
C ASN A 94 53.61 9.30 -36.07
#